data_AF-A0A920LMZ7-F1
#
_entry.id   AF-A0A920LMZ7-F1
#
_cell.length_a   1.000
_cell.length_b   1.000
_cell.length_c   1.000
_cell.angle_alpha   90.00
_cell.angle_beta   90.00
_cell.angle_gamma   90.00
#
_symmetry.space_group_name_H-M   'P 1'
#
loop_
_entity.id
_entity.type
_entity.pdbx_description
1 polymer ?
#
loop_
_entity_poly.entity_id
_entity_poly.type
_entity_poly.pdbx_seq_one_letter_code
_entity_poly.pdbx_strand_id
1 'polypeptide(L)' 'MSLIELKTFLAVIDYKGVTPAARELNITQPAITKRLINLKNFFGINTLYSRKKNGEFV' A
#
# COMPACT_ATOMS: atom_id res chain seq x y z
N MET A 1 13.93 0.29 4.22
CA MET A 1 12.61 -0.06 4.75
C MET A 1 12.46 0.52 6.15
N SER A 2 11.29 1.07 6.44
CA SER A 2 10.87 1.54 7.76
C SER A 2 9.56 0.86 8.18
N LEU A 3 9.29 0.81 9.48
CA LEU A 3 8.06 0.21 10.02
C LEU A 3 6.79 0.85 9.42
N ILE A 4 6.84 2.14 9.10
CA ILE A 4 5.71 2.87 8.53
C ILE A 4 5.37 2.41 7.10
N GLU A 5 6.36 1.96 6.33
CA GLU A 5 6.13 1.42 4.98
C GLU A 5 5.42 0.07 5.05
N LEU A 6 5.83 -0.80 5.97
CA LEU A 6 5.18 -2.09 6.20
C LEU A 6 3.74 -1.92 6.72
N LYS A 7 3.53 -1.02 7.71
CA LYS A 7 2.18 -0.69 8.20
C LYS A 7 1.29 -0.11 7.11
N THR A 8 1.86 0.72 6.22
CA THR A 8 1.12 1.28 5.08
C THR A 8 0.71 0.18 4.10
N PHE A 9 1.58 -0.81 3.84
CA PHE A 9 1.23 -1.98 3.05
C PHE A 9 0.08 -2.78 3.66
N LEU A 10 0.16 -3.10 4.96
CA LEU A 10 -0.90 -3.83 5.67
C LEU A 10 -2.24 -3.07 5.59
N ALA A 11 -2.23 -1.76 5.84
CA ALA A 11 -3.43 -0.93 5.72
C ALA A 11 -4.04 -0.98 4.30
N VAL A 12 -3.22 -0.97 3.25
CA VAL A 12 -3.71 -1.06 1.86
C VAL A 12 -4.39 -2.41 1.59
N ILE A 13 -3.91 -3.50 2.19
CA ILE A 13 -4.54 -4.82 2.10
C ILE A 13 -5.81 -4.89 2.95
N ASP A 14 -5.78 -4.37 4.17
CA ASP A 14 -6.92 -4.39 5.10
C ASP A 14 -8.09 -3.57 4.55
N TYR A 15 -7.80 -2.38 4.05
CA TYR A 15 -8.79 -1.47 3.47
C TYR A 15 -9.01 -1.66 1.96
N LYS A 16 -8.42 -2.71 1.36
CA LYS A 16 -8.66 -3.13 -0.03
C LYS A 16 -8.29 -2.11 -1.11
N GLY A 17 -7.44 -1.14 -0.81
CA GLY A 17 -6.97 -0.17 -1.81
C GLY A 17 -6.23 1.04 -1.23
N VAL A 18 -5.62 1.82 -2.13
CA VAL A 18 -4.84 3.02 -1.77
C VAL A 18 -5.73 4.15 -1.27
N THR A 19 -6.82 4.46 -1.96
CA THR A 19 -7.76 5.53 -1.57
C THR A 19 -8.39 5.30 -0.19
N PRO A 20 -9.00 4.14 0.10
CA PRO A 20 -9.56 3.88 1.42
C PRO A 20 -8.47 3.86 2.50
N ALA A 21 -7.30 3.25 2.26
CA ALA A 21 -6.20 3.31 3.22
C ALA A 21 -5.69 4.73 3.50
N ALA A 22 -5.65 5.61 2.50
CA ALA A 22 -5.25 7.00 2.65
C ALA A 22 -6.21 7.77 3.58
N ARG A 23 -7.52 7.53 3.41
CA ARG A 23 -8.57 8.10 4.26
C ARG A 23 -8.43 7.61 5.71
N GLU A 24 -8.25 6.31 5.92
CA GLU A 24 -8.16 5.71 7.25
C GLU A 24 -6.87 6.09 7.99
N LEU A 25 -5.76 6.19 7.27
CA LEU A 25 -4.48 6.63 7.82
C LEU A 25 -4.34 8.16 7.92
N ASN A 26 -5.36 8.92 7.49
CA ASN A 26 -5.37 10.39 7.42
C ASN A 26 -4.11 10.97 6.75
N ILE A 27 -3.74 10.42 5.60
CA ILE A 27 -2.62 10.88 4.77
C ILE A 27 -3.03 10.94 3.30
N THR A 28 -2.21 11.56 2.47
CA THR A 28 -2.50 11.67 1.03
C THR A 28 -2.21 10.35 0.31
N GLN A 29 -2.95 10.07 -0.77
CA GLN A 29 -2.68 8.91 -1.64
C GLN A 29 -1.23 8.88 -2.17
N PRO A 30 -0.61 10.01 -2.61
CA PRO A 30 0.80 10.01 -3.00
C PRO A 30 1.76 9.58 -1.88
N ALA A 31 1.47 9.90 -0.62
CA ALA A 31 2.28 9.45 0.51
C ALA A 31 2.23 7.92 0.67
N ILE A 32 1.06 7.31 0.49
CA ILE A 32 0.92 5.84 0.46
C ILE A 32 1.70 5.25 -0.71
N THR A 33 1.50 5.75 -1.93
CA THR A 33 2.17 5.25 -3.13
C THR A 33 3.69 5.30 -2.99
N LYS A 34 4.24 6.41 -2.46
CA LYS A 34 5.68 6.55 -2.21
C LYS A 34 6.19 5.48 -1.23
N ARG A 35 5.46 5.22 -0.15
CA ARG A 35 5.84 4.19 0.85
C ARG A 35 5.81 2.78 0.25
N LEU A 36 4.81 2.47 -0.58
CA LEU A 36 4.73 1.18 -1.27
C LEU A 36 5.86 0.99 -2.29
N ILE A 37 6.23 2.04 -3.04
CA ILE A 37 7.37 2.01 -3.95
C ILE A 37 8.68 1.76 -3.18
N ASN A 38 8.90 2.46 -2.07
CA ASN A 38 10.08 2.22 -1.24
C ASN A 38 10.13 0.79 -0.71
N LEU A 39 8.99 0.24 -0.30
CA LEU A 39 8.90 -1.14 0.19
C LEU A 39 9.23 -2.15 -0.91
N LYS A 40 8.69 -1.96 -2.13
CA LYS A 40 9.06 -2.77 -3.32
C LYS A 40 10.55 -2.74 -3.58
N ASN A 41 11.13 -1.53 -3.60
CA ASN A 41 12.55 -1.32 -3.90
C ASN A 41 13.44 -1.99 -2.84
N PHE A 42 13.04 -1.95 -1.57
CA PHE A 42 13.78 -2.61 -0.50
C PHE A 42 13.81 -4.14 -0.66
N PHE A 43 12.70 -4.76 -1.04
CA PHE A 43 12.63 -6.21 -1.26
C PHE A 43 13.11 -6.66 -2.66
N GLY A 44 13.39 -5.72 -3.57
CA GLY A 44 13.78 -6.03 -4.96
C GLY A 44 12.66 -6.72 -5.76
N ILE A 45 11.39 -6.41 -5.46
CA ILE A 45 10.23 -7.05 -6.09
C ILE A 45 9.42 -6.08 -6.95
N ASN A 46 8.75 -6.62 -7.96
CA ASN A 46 7.94 -5.84 -8.89
C ASN A 46 6.50 -5.61 -8.42
N THR A 47 5.98 -6.42 -7.50
CA THR A 47 4.57 -6.39 -7.11
C THR A 47 4.42 -6.70 -5.62
N LEU A 48 3.59 -5.93 -4.91
CA LEU A 48 3.26 -6.16 -3.50
C LEU A 48 1.88 -6.79 -3.29
N TYR A 49 0.95 -6.55 -4.22
CA TYR A 49 -0.43 -6.99 -4.16
C TYR A 49 -0.97 -7.19 -5.57
N SER A 50 -2.00 -8.01 -5.67
CA SER A 50 -2.79 -8.25 -6.87
C SER A 50 -4.14 -7.53 -6.77
N ARG A 51 -4.91 -7.56 -7.86
CA ARG A 51 -6.25 -6.97 -7.91
C ARG A 51 -7.28 -8.05 -8.21
N LYS A 52 -8.32 -8.15 -7.37
CA LYS A 52 -9.48 -9.00 -7.63
C LYS A 52 -10.33 -8.44 -8.78
N LYS A 53 -11.23 -9.28 -9.31
CA LYS A 53 -12.19 -8.87 -10.36
C LYS A 53 -13.07 -7.67 -9.96
N ASN A 54 -13.32 -7.49 -8.66
CA ASN A 54 -14.08 -6.36 -8.10
C ASN A 54 -13.24 -5.10 -7.85
N GLY A 55 -11.94 -5.10 -8.19
CA GLY A 55 -11.05 -3.94 -8.03
C GLY A 55 -10.34 -3.82 -6.68
N GLU A 56 -10.63 -4.71 -5.73
CA GLU A 56 -9.97 -4.76 -4.42
C GLU A 56 -8.54 -5.25 -4.51
N PHE A 57 -7.67 -4.70 -3.67
CA PHE A 57 -6.28 -5.14 -3.55
C PHE A 57 -6.18 -6.32 -2.58
N VAL A 58 -5.47 -7.39 -2.99
CA VAL A 58 -5.19 -8.59 -2.18
C VAL A 58 -3.79 -9.14 -2.41
#